data_AF-A0A9D7A402-F1
#
_entry.id   AF-A0A9D7A402-F1
#
_cell.length_a   1.000
_cell.length_b   1.000
_cell.length_c   1.000
_cell.angle_alpha   90.00
_cell.angle_beta   90.00
_cell.angle_gamma   90.00
#
_symmetry.space_group_name_H-M   'P 1'
#
loop_
_entity.id
_entity.type
_entity.pdbx_description
1 polymer ?
#
loop_
_entity_poly.entity_id
_entity_poly.type
_entity_poly.pdbx_seq_one_letter_code
_entity_poly.pdbx_strand_id
1 'polypeptide(L)'
;MALNSATPQSKNNGSASMPDDLRALRMLEMSREPDDAPSEPRAPLEPRQRFNLSRPTIVIALVGVGAIFAALALGWLLGSLNQPAPLAWQSSPAYEKMYLGWVADRYAKTGDAQQAQRDLQGARREDVARALDAMIKETSDPTKRQRLGALADVMRPPVSQTSFVPLLMAQPVFVFSLLLSFAPLLAAIAILVVPYIRDRVKPPVIEEIATEEAAQDAALEELLADVKIEDPAAQGEAKKDDAAAAEEEQKKAEEEEERQDDSSGGLGDLAGLFEEEDTSLSALEAFCKGLAEINVDNLMTNAKETIQTLRDAVARRA
;
A
#
# COMPACT_ATOMS: atom_id res chain seq x y z
N MET A 1 -21.97 13.35 -47.24
CA MET A 1 -21.01 12.23 -47.35
C MET A 1 -21.14 11.41 -46.08
N ALA A 2 -21.76 10.24 -46.18
CA ALA A 2 -22.03 9.34 -45.06
C ALA A 2 -20.85 8.36 -44.90
N LEU A 3 -20.28 8.27 -43.71
CA LEU A 3 -19.23 7.29 -43.39
C LEU A 3 -19.78 6.24 -42.43
N ASN A 4 -19.71 5.00 -42.90
CA ASN A 4 -20.17 3.76 -42.28
C ASN A 4 -19.51 3.49 -40.94
N SER A 5 -20.34 3.20 -39.93
CA SER A 5 -19.97 2.56 -38.67
C SER A 5 -19.93 1.04 -38.85
N ALA A 6 -18.73 0.46 -38.81
CA ALA A 6 -18.55 -1.00 -38.77
C ALA A 6 -18.32 -1.46 -37.32
N THR A 7 -19.31 -2.14 -36.75
CA THR A 7 -19.25 -2.80 -35.44
C THR A 7 -18.73 -4.23 -35.62
N PRO A 8 -17.69 -4.70 -34.91
CA PRO A 8 -17.34 -6.11 -34.93
C PRO A 8 -18.23 -6.89 -33.95
N GLN A 9 -19.02 -7.83 -34.50
CA GLN A 9 -19.63 -8.93 -33.76
C GLN A 9 -18.54 -9.77 -33.10
N SER A 10 -18.47 -9.75 -31.76
CA SER A 10 -17.70 -10.74 -31.01
C SER A 10 -18.52 -12.03 -30.89
N LYS A 11 -17.99 -13.07 -31.51
CA LYS A 11 -18.59 -14.40 -31.61
C LYS A 11 -18.66 -15.07 -30.24
N ASN A 12 -19.86 -15.54 -29.99
CA ASN A 12 -20.27 -16.49 -28.96
C ASN A 12 -19.46 -17.80 -29.11
N ASN A 13 -18.48 -18.03 -28.23
CA ASN A 13 -17.84 -19.33 -27.98
C ASN A 13 -18.23 -19.66 -26.55
N GLY A 14 -19.02 -20.68 -26.25
CA GLY A 14 -18.87 -22.06 -26.68
C GLY A 14 -18.98 -22.86 -25.39
N SER A 15 -20.20 -23.24 -25.05
CA SER A 15 -20.52 -24.07 -23.89
C SER A 15 -19.73 -25.37 -23.99
N ALA A 16 -18.68 -25.51 -23.19
CA ALA A 16 -17.88 -26.71 -23.10
C ALA A 16 -18.75 -27.83 -22.50
N SER A 17 -19.36 -28.62 -23.38
CA SER A 17 -19.98 -29.90 -23.04
C SER A 17 -18.90 -30.81 -22.47
N MET A 18 -19.06 -31.18 -21.20
CA MET A 18 -18.21 -32.14 -20.51
C MET A 18 -18.31 -33.50 -21.24
N PRO A 19 -17.19 -34.11 -21.66
CA PRO A 19 -17.20 -35.37 -22.41
C PRO A 19 -17.76 -36.51 -21.55
N ASP A 20 -18.70 -37.27 -22.11
CA ASP A 20 -19.41 -38.37 -21.44
C ASP A 20 -18.49 -39.49 -20.91
N ASP A 21 -17.24 -39.56 -21.39
CA ASP A 21 -16.23 -40.54 -20.94
C ASP A 21 -15.82 -40.36 -19.47
N LEU A 22 -15.98 -39.15 -18.90
CA LEU A 22 -15.69 -38.91 -17.48
C LEU A 22 -16.81 -39.37 -16.53
N ARG A 23 -18.02 -39.65 -17.04
CA ARG A 23 -19.11 -40.21 -16.22
C ARG A 23 -18.92 -41.71 -15.96
N ALA A 24 -18.32 -42.45 -16.89
CA ALA A 24 -18.08 -43.89 -16.73
C ALA A 24 -17.00 -44.18 -15.67
N LEU A 25 -15.96 -43.37 -15.57
CA LEU A 25 -14.90 -43.54 -14.57
C LEU A 25 -15.39 -43.27 -13.13
N ARG A 26 -16.36 -42.36 -12.94
CA ARG A 26 -16.90 -42.06 -11.61
C ARG A 26 -17.81 -43.17 -11.06
N MET A 27 -18.41 -44.00 -11.91
CA MET A 27 -19.23 -45.14 -11.44
C MET A 27 -18.38 -46.35 -11.03
N LEU A 28 -17.18 -46.53 -11.60
CA LEU A 28 -16.27 -47.60 -11.20
C LEU A 28 -15.59 -47.33 -9.84
N GLU A 29 -15.48 -46.07 -9.42
CA GLU A 29 -14.89 -45.71 -8.12
C GLU A 29 -15.86 -45.90 -6.94
N MET A 30 -17.17 -46.05 -7.21
CA MET A 30 -18.20 -46.23 -6.18
C MET A 30 -18.49 -47.68 -5.78
N SER A 31 -17.91 -48.68 -6.46
CA SER A 31 -18.09 -50.11 -6.14
C SER A 31 -16.87 -50.74 -5.47
N ARG A 32 -15.97 -49.94 -4.89
CA ARG A 32 -14.88 -50.48 -4.07
C ARG A 32 -15.41 -50.74 -2.66
N GLU A 33 -15.95 -51.95 -2.50
CA GLU A 33 -16.33 -52.59 -1.24
C GLU A 33 -15.18 -52.45 -0.22
N PRO A 34 -15.46 -52.00 1.02
CA PRO A 34 -14.44 -51.87 2.05
C PRO A 34 -14.10 -53.28 2.55
N ASP A 35 -13.11 -53.90 1.90
CA ASP A 35 -12.45 -55.09 2.43
C ASP A 35 -11.96 -54.79 3.85
N ASP A 36 -12.33 -55.69 4.77
CA ASP A 36 -11.90 -55.72 6.16
C ASP A 36 -10.38 -55.56 6.26
N ALA A 37 -9.96 -54.33 6.51
CA ALA A 37 -8.56 -54.03 6.76
C ALA A 37 -8.18 -54.71 8.10
N PRO A 38 -7.16 -55.59 8.12
CA PRO A 38 -6.65 -56.14 9.35
C PRO A 38 -6.22 -54.99 10.24
N SER A 39 -6.68 -55.03 11.49
CA SER A 39 -6.32 -54.10 12.56
C SER A 39 -4.80 -54.07 12.76
N GLU A 40 -4.12 -53.25 11.98
CA GLU A 40 -2.71 -52.96 12.16
C GLU A 40 -2.53 -52.26 13.52
N PRO A 41 -1.54 -52.66 14.32
CA PRO A 41 -1.23 -52.02 15.58
C PRO A 41 -0.91 -50.55 15.31
N ARG A 42 -1.74 -49.66 15.86
CA ARG A 42 -1.58 -48.20 15.78
C ARG A 42 -0.13 -47.85 16.10
N ALA A 43 0.61 -47.45 15.07
CA ALA A 43 1.97 -46.96 15.23
C ALA A 43 1.95 -45.82 16.27
N PRO A 44 2.91 -45.79 17.22
CA PRO A 44 2.97 -44.75 18.23
C PRO A 44 3.03 -43.40 17.51
N LEU A 45 2.07 -42.53 17.84
CA LEU A 45 1.97 -41.16 17.33
C LEU A 45 3.34 -40.49 17.52
N GLU A 46 4.05 -40.26 16.42
CA GLU A 46 5.34 -39.58 16.48
C GLU A 46 5.14 -38.24 17.19
N PRO A 47 5.99 -37.92 18.18
CA PRO A 47 5.87 -36.69 18.93
C PRO A 47 5.95 -35.52 17.95
N ARG A 48 4.80 -34.85 17.74
CA ARG A 48 4.68 -33.63 16.93
C ARG A 48 5.85 -32.72 17.29
N GLN A 49 6.82 -32.60 16.38
CA GLN A 49 7.96 -31.70 16.51
C GLN A 49 7.41 -30.30 16.77
N ARG A 50 7.43 -29.90 18.04
CA ARG A 50 7.17 -28.52 18.43
C ARG A 50 8.37 -27.76 17.89
N PHE A 51 8.19 -27.10 16.74
CA PHE A 51 9.14 -26.12 16.25
C PHE A 51 9.29 -25.05 17.33
N ASN A 52 10.31 -25.22 18.17
CA ASN A 52 10.79 -24.19 19.06
C ASN A 52 11.44 -23.14 18.16
N LEU A 53 10.63 -22.20 17.65
CA LEU A 53 11.15 -20.96 17.11
C LEU A 53 11.97 -20.32 18.23
N SER A 54 13.28 -20.46 18.12
CA SER A 54 14.21 -19.87 19.06
C SER A 54 13.98 -18.36 19.02
N ARG A 55 13.84 -17.73 20.20
CA ARG A 55 13.72 -16.27 20.37
C ARG A 55 14.57 -15.43 19.38
N PRO A 56 15.82 -15.80 19.01
CA PRO A 56 16.58 -15.03 18.01
C PRO A 56 15.93 -14.95 16.61
N THR A 57 15.19 -15.98 16.16
CA THR A 57 14.55 -15.95 14.82
C THR A 57 13.47 -14.87 14.72
N ILE A 58 12.74 -14.61 15.80
CA ILE A 58 11.71 -13.56 15.86
C ILE A 58 12.36 -12.17 15.80
N VAL A 59 13.48 -11.97 16.50
CA VAL A 59 14.20 -10.69 16.50
C VAL A 59 14.77 -10.38 15.10
N ILE A 60 15.38 -11.37 14.44
CA ILE A 60 15.92 -11.20 13.08
C ILE A 60 14.79 -10.86 12.09
N ALA A 61 13.63 -11.52 12.20
CA ALA A 61 12.48 -11.23 11.36
C ALA A 61 11.96 -9.79 11.55
N LEU A 62 11.86 -9.32 12.79
CA LEU A 62 11.46 -7.95 13.11
C LEU A 62 12.41 -6.90 12.53
N VAL A 63 13.72 -7.10 12.70
CA VAL A 63 14.74 -6.20 12.14
C VAL A 63 14.67 -6.18 10.61
N GLY A 64 14.49 -7.34 9.99
CA GLY A 64 14.36 -7.45 8.53
C GLY A 64 13.14 -6.68 8.00
N VAL A 65 11.98 -6.80 8.65
CA VAL A 65 10.78 -6.05 8.28
C VAL A 65 11.00 -4.55 8.45
N GLY A 66 11.59 -4.12 9.57
CA GLY A 66 11.92 -2.71 9.81
C GLY A 66 12.83 -2.11 8.73
N ALA A 67 13.86 -2.85 8.32
CA ALA A 67 14.78 -2.40 7.26
C ALA A 67 14.08 -2.21 5.90
N ILE A 68 13.12 -3.08 5.55
CA ILE A 68 12.33 -2.96 4.32
C ILE A 68 11.47 -1.69 4.35
N PHE A 69 10.78 -1.43 5.46
CA PHE A 69 9.98 -0.22 5.62
C PHE A 69 10.84 1.05 5.58
N ALA A 70 12.01 1.03 6.23
CA ALA A 70 12.95 2.15 6.18
C ALA A 70 13.45 2.41 4.75
N ALA A 71 13.77 1.36 3.99
CA ALA A 71 14.17 1.49 2.59
C ALA A 71 13.04 2.02 1.70
N LEU A 72 11.80 1.59 1.93
CA LEU A 72 10.62 2.07 1.22
C LEU A 72 10.38 3.56 1.50
N ALA A 73 10.46 3.97 2.76
CA ALA A 73 10.34 5.37 3.17
C ALA A 73 11.44 6.23 2.55
N LEU A 74 12.69 5.74 2.54
CA LEU A 74 13.80 6.43 1.87
C LEU A 74 13.57 6.55 0.36
N GLY A 75 13.17 5.46 -0.31
CA GLY A 75 12.89 5.47 -1.74
C GLY A 75 11.76 6.44 -2.11
N TRP A 76 10.74 6.54 -1.27
CA TRP A 76 9.66 7.51 -1.44
C TRP A 76 10.14 8.95 -1.25
N LEU A 77 10.96 9.22 -0.22
CA LEU A 77 11.54 10.54 0.02
C LEU A 77 12.47 10.97 -1.13
N LEU A 78 13.32 10.07 -1.63
CA LEU A 78 14.20 10.33 -2.77
C LEU A 78 13.40 10.54 -4.07
N GLY A 79 12.30 9.81 -4.25
CA GLY A 79 11.39 10.02 -5.39
C GLY A 79 10.74 11.41 -5.39
N SER A 80 10.39 11.91 -4.20
CA SER A 80 9.85 13.28 -4.04
C SER A 80 10.88 14.35 -4.38
N LEU A 81 12.16 14.13 -4.04
CA LEU A 81 13.23 15.08 -4.36
C LEU A 81 13.57 15.14 -5.85
N ASN A 82 13.21 14.11 -6.62
CA ASN A 82 13.46 14.04 -8.06
C ASN A 82 12.28 14.57 -8.89
N GLN A 83 11.40 15.39 -8.30
CA GLN A 83 10.43 16.13 -9.12
C GLN A 83 11.22 16.94 -10.15
N PRO A 84 10.87 16.85 -11.45
CA PRO A 84 11.54 17.65 -12.46
C PRO A 84 11.50 19.11 -12.02
N ALA A 85 12.66 19.77 -12.01
CA ALA A 85 12.76 21.17 -11.63
C ALA A 85 11.64 21.95 -12.34
N PRO A 86 10.93 22.86 -11.63
CA PRO A 86 9.86 23.64 -12.22
C PRO A 86 10.39 24.26 -13.50
N LEU A 87 9.80 23.88 -14.63
CA LEU A 87 10.27 24.31 -15.94
C LEU A 87 10.30 25.84 -15.94
N ALA A 88 11.35 26.45 -16.52
CA ALA A 88 11.62 27.88 -16.42
C ALA A 88 10.43 28.79 -16.80
N TRP A 89 9.49 28.30 -17.61
CA TRP A 89 8.26 29.02 -17.97
C TRP A 89 7.26 29.19 -16.80
N GLN A 90 7.40 28.44 -15.69
CA GLN A 90 6.62 28.64 -14.45
C GLN A 90 7.07 29.86 -13.63
N SER A 91 8.25 30.42 -13.91
CA SER A 91 8.82 31.49 -13.09
C SER A 91 8.13 32.85 -13.27
N SER A 92 7.38 33.06 -14.36
CA SER A 92 6.70 34.33 -14.60
C SER A 92 5.42 34.18 -15.45
N PRO A 93 4.30 34.79 -15.01
CA PRO A 93 3.00 34.68 -15.69
C PRO A 93 3.01 35.29 -17.11
N ALA A 94 3.93 36.22 -17.39
CA ALA A 94 4.07 36.80 -18.72
C ALA A 94 4.61 35.79 -19.75
N TYR A 95 5.59 34.97 -19.34
CA TYR A 95 6.17 33.93 -20.19
C TYR A 95 5.19 32.79 -20.44
N GLU A 96 4.40 32.42 -19.42
CA GLU A 96 3.34 31.44 -19.55
C GLU A 96 2.33 31.85 -20.64
N LYS A 97 1.81 33.09 -20.58
CA LYS A 97 0.87 33.60 -21.60
C LYS A 97 1.49 33.62 -23.00
N MET A 98 2.75 34.03 -23.11
CA MET A 98 3.45 34.06 -24.40
C MET A 98 3.63 32.64 -24.97
N TYR A 99 4.04 31.68 -24.13
CA TYR A 99 4.24 30.30 -24.51
C TYR A 99 2.93 29.62 -24.92
N LEU A 100 1.86 29.78 -24.13
CA LEU A 100 0.53 29.26 -24.46
C LEU A 100 -0.01 29.85 -25.77
N GLY A 101 0.23 31.13 -26.01
CA GLY A 101 -0.10 31.77 -27.29
C GLY A 101 0.64 31.13 -28.47
N TRP A 102 1.93 30.87 -28.31
CA TRP A 102 2.75 30.20 -29.34
C TRP A 102 2.28 28.75 -29.61
N VAL A 103 2.00 27.97 -28.56
CA VAL A 103 1.48 26.60 -28.70
C VAL A 103 0.10 26.61 -29.37
N ALA A 104 -0.78 27.55 -29.00
CA ALA A 104 -2.10 27.68 -29.62
C ALA A 104 -2.01 28.04 -31.11
N ASP A 105 -1.11 28.95 -31.47
CA ASP A 105 -0.86 29.30 -32.88
C ASP A 105 -0.28 28.12 -33.67
N ARG A 106 0.60 27.33 -33.05
CA ARG A 106 1.17 26.12 -33.67
C ARG A 106 0.09 25.05 -33.87
N TYR A 107 -0.71 24.79 -32.85
CA TYR A 107 -1.82 23.84 -32.91
C TYR A 107 -2.85 24.26 -33.96
N ALA A 108 -3.21 25.54 -34.04
CA ALA A 108 -4.13 26.04 -35.06
C ALA A 108 -3.63 25.82 -36.51
N LYS A 109 -2.30 25.75 -36.70
CA LYS A 109 -1.69 25.49 -38.02
C LYS A 109 -1.56 23.99 -38.32
N THR A 110 -1.21 23.18 -37.34
CA THR A 110 -0.92 21.75 -37.55
C THR A 110 -2.14 20.85 -37.34
N GLY A 111 -3.06 21.24 -36.46
CA GLY A 111 -4.15 20.38 -35.98
C GLY A 111 -3.67 19.18 -35.14
N ASP A 112 -2.38 19.13 -34.75
CA ASP A 112 -1.80 17.99 -34.03
C ASP A 112 -1.94 18.17 -32.52
N ALA A 113 -2.98 17.55 -31.97
CA ALA A 113 -3.28 17.53 -30.54
C ALA A 113 -2.17 16.85 -29.72
N GLN A 114 -1.53 15.80 -30.25
CA GLN A 114 -0.49 15.08 -29.52
C GLN A 114 0.80 15.88 -29.42
N GLN A 115 1.12 16.68 -30.45
CA GLN A 115 2.25 17.60 -30.37
C GLN A 115 1.99 18.70 -29.33
N ALA A 116 0.79 19.30 -29.31
CA ALA A 116 0.44 20.30 -28.31
C ALA A 116 0.49 19.74 -26.87
N GLN A 117 0.00 18.51 -26.66
CA GLN A 117 0.09 17.83 -25.37
C GLN A 117 1.54 17.53 -24.96
N ARG A 118 2.41 17.19 -25.91
CA ARG A 118 3.85 17.00 -25.67
C ARG A 118 4.56 18.30 -25.33
N ASP A 119 4.26 19.37 -26.06
CA ASP A 119 4.82 20.70 -25.79
C ASP A 119 4.40 21.20 -24.38
N LEU A 120 3.22 20.80 -23.89
CA LEU A 120 2.71 21.12 -22.55
C LEU A 120 2.96 20.01 -21.51
N GLN A 121 3.76 18.99 -21.83
CA GLN A 121 4.03 17.85 -20.96
C GLN A 121 4.99 18.26 -19.83
N GLY A 122 4.42 18.69 -18.72
CA GLY A 122 5.15 19.30 -17.60
C GLY A 122 4.37 20.44 -16.96
N ALA A 123 3.38 20.95 -17.67
CA ALA A 123 2.40 21.86 -17.11
C ALA A 123 1.29 21.10 -16.40
N ARG A 124 0.86 21.61 -15.23
CA ARG A 124 -0.36 21.11 -14.58
C ARG A 124 -1.54 21.48 -15.46
N ARG A 125 -2.36 20.47 -15.81
CA ARG A 125 -3.45 20.66 -16.78
C ARG A 125 -4.47 21.67 -16.29
N GLU A 126 -4.71 21.70 -14.98
CA GLU A 126 -5.65 22.61 -14.33
C GLU A 126 -5.19 24.07 -14.44
N ASP A 127 -3.89 24.30 -14.28
CA ASP A 127 -3.30 25.64 -14.36
C ASP A 127 -3.28 26.14 -15.81
N VAL A 128 -2.92 25.27 -16.77
CA VAL A 128 -3.02 25.57 -18.20
C VAL A 128 -4.45 25.90 -18.62
N ALA A 129 -5.43 25.10 -18.16
CA ALA A 129 -6.83 25.36 -18.46
C ALA A 129 -7.29 26.71 -17.90
N ARG A 130 -6.92 27.04 -16.65
CA ARG A 130 -7.22 28.33 -16.03
C ARG A 130 -6.55 29.49 -16.76
N ALA A 131 -5.28 29.33 -17.16
CA ALA A 131 -4.54 30.35 -17.92
C ALA A 131 -5.13 30.57 -19.31
N LEU A 132 -5.50 29.50 -20.03
CA LEU A 132 -6.19 29.59 -21.32
C LEU A 132 -7.54 30.29 -21.19
N ASP A 133 -8.35 29.95 -20.18
CA ASP A 133 -9.63 30.62 -19.91
C ASP A 133 -9.45 32.11 -19.60
N ALA A 134 -8.41 32.46 -18.84
CA ALA A 134 -8.07 33.86 -18.57
C ALA A 134 -7.68 34.59 -19.87
N MET A 135 -6.80 33.99 -20.69
CA MET A 135 -6.37 34.57 -21.96
C MET A 135 -7.52 34.73 -22.96
N ILE A 136 -8.48 33.78 -23.00
CA ILE A 136 -9.68 33.86 -23.85
C ILE A 136 -10.54 35.07 -23.47
N LYS A 137 -10.69 35.35 -22.16
CA LYS A 137 -11.44 36.50 -21.64
C LYS A 137 -10.71 37.83 -21.87
N GLU A 138 -9.39 37.86 -21.70
CA GLU A 138 -8.57 39.07 -21.87
C GLU A 138 -8.37 39.45 -23.34
N THR A 139 -8.39 38.48 -24.26
CA THR A 139 -8.10 38.74 -25.68
C THR A 139 -9.30 39.31 -26.42
N SER A 140 -9.17 40.52 -26.97
CA SER A 140 -10.20 41.16 -27.80
C SER A 140 -10.25 40.63 -29.25
N ASP A 141 -9.17 40.02 -29.74
CA ASP A 141 -9.08 39.49 -31.11
C ASP A 141 -9.87 38.16 -31.25
N PRO A 142 -10.91 38.12 -32.10
CA PRO A 142 -11.75 36.92 -32.26
C PRO A 142 -10.96 35.72 -32.81
N THR A 143 -9.96 35.96 -33.66
CA THR A 143 -9.16 34.89 -34.28
C THR A 143 -8.29 34.22 -33.23
N LYS A 144 -7.58 35.01 -32.41
CA LYS A 144 -6.79 34.48 -31.30
C LYS A 144 -7.67 33.78 -30.27
N ARG A 145 -8.83 34.35 -29.95
CA ARG A 145 -9.79 33.74 -29.04
C ARG A 145 -10.24 32.35 -29.52
N GLN A 146 -10.50 32.19 -30.82
CA GLN A 146 -10.85 30.90 -31.41
C GLN A 146 -9.70 29.89 -31.34
N ARG A 147 -8.45 30.32 -31.61
CA ARG A 147 -7.27 29.44 -31.52
C ARG A 147 -7.00 28.97 -30.10
N LEU A 148 -7.09 29.87 -29.12
CA LEU A 148 -6.96 29.55 -27.71
C LEU A 148 -8.08 28.60 -27.26
N GLY A 149 -9.32 28.83 -27.70
CA GLY A 149 -10.46 27.94 -27.43
C GLY A 149 -10.25 26.53 -27.98
N ALA A 150 -9.77 26.40 -29.22
CA ALA A 150 -9.49 25.10 -29.82
C ALA A 150 -8.39 24.34 -29.07
N LEU A 151 -7.35 25.03 -28.56
CA LEU A 151 -6.34 24.40 -27.71
C LEU A 151 -6.93 24.00 -26.35
N ALA A 152 -7.76 24.84 -25.75
CA ALA A 152 -8.43 24.56 -24.48
C ALA A 152 -9.31 23.31 -24.57
N ASP A 153 -10.05 23.13 -25.66
CA ASP A 153 -10.89 21.94 -25.89
C ASP A 153 -10.06 20.65 -25.98
N VAL A 154 -8.88 20.70 -26.59
CA VAL A 154 -7.95 19.54 -26.67
C VAL A 154 -7.30 19.23 -25.32
N MET A 155 -6.99 20.26 -24.55
CA MET A 155 -6.34 20.11 -23.24
C MET A 155 -7.33 19.75 -22.14
N ARG A 156 -8.64 19.96 -22.38
CA ARG A 156 -9.69 19.53 -21.46
C ARG A 156 -9.51 18.02 -21.25
N PRO A 157 -9.37 17.56 -20.00
CA PRO A 157 -9.31 16.12 -19.76
C PRO A 157 -10.55 15.51 -20.40
N PRO A 158 -10.42 14.37 -21.11
CA PRO A 158 -11.60 13.66 -21.55
C PRO A 158 -12.49 13.58 -20.31
N VAL A 159 -13.73 14.09 -20.42
CA VAL A 159 -14.72 13.98 -19.34
C VAL A 159 -15.17 12.53 -19.36
N SER A 160 -14.22 11.64 -19.13
CA SER A 160 -14.46 10.24 -19.02
C SER A 160 -15.19 10.11 -17.71
N GLN A 161 -16.44 9.72 -17.81
CA GLN A 161 -17.17 9.02 -16.75
C GLN A 161 -16.50 7.67 -16.43
N THR A 162 -15.17 7.59 -16.53
CA THR A 162 -14.36 6.54 -15.94
C THR A 162 -14.54 6.69 -14.46
N SER A 163 -15.54 5.98 -13.97
CA SER A 163 -15.51 5.38 -12.64
C SER A 163 -14.06 5.01 -12.33
N PHE A 164 -13.54 5.36 -11.16
CA PHE A 164 -12.17 4.98 -10.78
C PHE A 164 -11.97 3.45 -10.78
N VAL A 165 -13.07 2.71 -10.71
CA VAL A 165 -13.14 1.25 -10.56
C VAL A 165 -12.45 0.46 -11.68
N PRO A 166 -12.68 0.71 -12.99
CA PRO A 166 -12.01 -0.04 -14.06
C PRO A 166 -10.54 0.35 -14.19
N LEU A 167 -10.16 1.60 -13.89
CA LEU A 167 -8.76 2.01 -13.89
C LEU A 167 -7.97 1.31 -12.77
N LEU A 168 -8.59 1.19 -11.59
CA LEU A 168 -8.03 0.44 -10.46
C LEU A 168 -7.92 -1.06 -10.75
N MET A 169 -8.88 -1.63 -11.50
CA MET A 169 -8.82 -3.04 -11.92
C MET A 169 -7.92 -3.31 -13.12
N ALA A 170 -7.68 -2.33 -14.00
CA ALA A 170 -6.91 -2.52 -15.23
C ALA A 170 -5.39 -2.61 -15.00
N GLN A 171 -4.89 -2.15 -13.84
CA GLN A 171 -3.49 -2.29 -13.49
C GLN A 171 -3.28 -3.44 -12.49
N PRO A 172 -2.92 -4.65 -12.95
CA PRO A 172 -2.64 -5.77 -12.05
C PRO A 172 -1.53 -5.45 -11.05
N VAL A 173 -0.56 -4.61 -11.46
CA VAL A 173 0.53 -4.14 -10.60
C VAL A 173 0.02 -3.41 -9.37
N PHE A 174 -1.06 -2.62 -9.49
CA PHE A 174 -1.64 -1.89 -8.38
C PHE A 174 -2.29 -2.83 -7.35
N VAL A 175 -3.02 -3.85 -7.83
CA VAL A 175 -3.61 -4.88 -6.97
C VAL A 175 -2.52 -5.66 -6.24
N PHE A 176 -1.44 -6.05 -6.94
CA PHE A 176 -0.30 -6.70 -6.30
C PHE A 176 0.39 -5.80 -5.27
N SER A 177 0.61 -4.52 -5.56
CA SER A 177 1.21 -3.59 -4.58
C SER A 177 0.31 -3.37 -3.36
N LEU A 178 -1.00 -3.30 -3.56
CA LEU A 178 -1.97 -3.18 -2.47
C LEU A 178 -1.93 -4.44 -1.59
N LEU A 179 -1.98 -5.62 -2.20
CA LEU A 179 -1.96 -6.90 -1.51
C LEU A 179 -0.63 -7.12 -0.76
N LEU A 180 0.48 -6.72 -1.38
CA LEU A 180 1.81 -6.75 -0.77
C LEU A 180 1.94 -5.75 0.40
N SER A 181 1.27 -4.60 0.32
CA SER A 181 1.19 -3.64 1.42
C SER A 181 0.39 -4.16 2.62
N PHE A 182 -0.63 -5.00 2.38
CA PHE A 182 -1.43 -5.61 3.46
C PHE A 182 -0.82 -6.91 4.02
N ALA A 183 0.08 -7.56 3.29
CA ALA A 183 0.77 -8.77 3.74
C ALA A 183 1.45 -8.64 5.13
N PRO A 184 2.24 -7.59 5.44
CA PRO A 184 2.82 -7.44 6.78
C PRO A 184 1.77 -7.21 7.86
N LEU A 185 0.68 -6.50 7.54
CA LEU A 185 -0.43 -6.30 8.48
C LEU A 185 -1.13 -7.64 8.81
N LEU A 186 -1.43 -8.45 7.80
CA LEU A 186 -2.01 -9.78 7.98
C LEU A 186 -1.08 -10.71 8.77
N ALA A 187 0.23 -10.64 8.52
CA ALA A 187 1.22 -11.39 9.30
C ALA A 187 1.23 -10.95 10.79
N ALA A 188 1.18 -9.64 11.06
CA ALA A 188 1.10 -9.12 12.42
C ALA A 188 -0.18 -9.57 13.14
N ILE A 189 -1.33 -9.51 12.46
CA ILE A 189 -2.61 -10.01 12.99
C ILE A 189 -2.53 -11.51 13.28
N ALA A 190 -1.95 -12.31 12.38
CA ALA A 190 -1.78 -13.74 12.59
C ALA A 190 -0.90 -14.06 13.81
N ILE A 191 0.21 -13.34 13.98
CA ILE A 191 1.10 -13.51 15.15
C ILE A 191 0.37 -13.17 16.46
N LEU A 192 -0.52 -12.18 16.44
CA LEU A 192 -1.28 -11.77 17.63
C LEU A 192 -2.45 -12.73 17.96
N VAL A 193 -3.13 -13.26 16.94
CA VAL A 193 -4.33 -14.08 17.10
C VAL A 193 -4.01 -15.56 17.36
N VAL A 194 -2.95 -16.12 16.77
CA VAL A 194 -2.56 -17.53 16.94
C VAL A 194 -2.36 -17.94 18.42
N PRO A 195 -1.62 -17.20 19.26
CA PRO A 195 -1.48 -17.58 20.67
C PRO A 195 -2.81 -17.49 21.42
N TYR A 196 -3.64 -16.49 21.12
CA TYR A 196 -4.96 -16.32 21.74
C TYR A 196 -5.89 -17.51 21.49
N ILE A 197 -5.91 -18.02 20.24
CA ILE A 197 -6.69 -19.22 19.91
C ILE A 197 -6.07 -20.46 20.56
N ARG A 198 -4.74 -20.57 20.55
CA ARG A 198 -4.05 -21.74 21.11
C ARG A 198 -4.28 -21.91 22.61
N ASP A 199 -4.36 -20.82 23.37
CA ASP A 199 -4.63 -20.88 24.81
C ASP A 199 -6.08 -21.26 25.12
N ARG A 200 -7.03 -20.93 24.23
CA ARG A 200 -8.43 -21.34 24.36
C ARG A 200 -8.71 -22.76 23.90
N VAL A 201 -7.90 -23.28 22.99
CA VAL A 201 -7.94 -24.69 22.55
C VAL A 201 -6.93 -25.53 23.35
N LYS A 202 -6.71 -25.20 24.64
CA LYS A 202 -6.25 -26.23 25.56
C LYS A 202 -7.36 -27.28 25.57
N PRO A 203 -7.12 -28.50 25.04
CA PRO A 203 -8.09 -29.57 25.25
C PRO A 203 -8.31 -29.66 26.76
N PRO A 204 -9.56 -29.74 27.24
CA PRO A 204 -9.80 -29.98 28.66
C PRO A 204 -8.94 -31.18 29.02
N VAL A 205 -8.06 -30.94 29.97
CA VAL A 205 -7.03 -31.88 30.38
C VAL A 205 -7.76 -33.15 30.83
N ILE A 206 -7.71 -34.20 30.02
CA ILE A 206 -8.13 -35.56 30.37
C ILE A 206 -7.08 -36.16 31.34
N GLU A 207 -6.60 -35.40 32.32
CA GLU A 207 -5.83 -35.93 33.46
C GLU A 207 -6.73 -36.21 34.65
N GLU A 208 -7.99 -35.73 34.66
CA GLU A 208 -8.93 -36.05 35.75
C GLU A 208 -9.42 -37.50 35.69
N ILE A 209 -9.45 -38.13 34.50
CA ILE A 209 -9.89 -39.54 34.36
C ILE A 209 -8.79 -40.51 34.82
N ALA A 210 -7.50 -40.15 34.73
CA ALA A 210 -6.42 -41.05 35.18
C ALA A 210 -6.24 -41.05 36.71
N THR A 211 -6.67 -39.99 37.41
CA THR A 211 -6.69 -39.95 38.89
C THR A 211 -8.03 -40.42 39.49
N GLU A 212 -9.15 -40.30 38.77
CA GLU A 212 -10.42 -40.90 39.22
C GLU A 212 -10.42 -42.44 39.08
N GLU A 213 -9.80 -43.02 38.05
CA GLU A 213 -9.76 -44.49 37.91
C GLU A 213 -8.94 -45.14 39.04
N ALA A 214 -7.82 -44.54 39.43
CA ALA A 214 -7.02 -45.00 40.58
C ALA A 214 -7.69 -44.75 41.94
N ALA A 215 -8.53 -43.73 42.06
CA ALA A 215 -9.30 -43.46 43.28
C ALA A 215 -10.58 -44.32 43.38
N GLN A 216 -11.19 -44.68 42.24
CA GLN A 216 -12.35 -45.57 42.18
C GLN A 216 -11.96 -47.03 42.45
N ASP A 217 -10.80 -47.49 41.99
CA ASP A 217 -10.30 -48.84 42.33
C ASP A 217 -10.01 -48.99 43.83
N ALA A 218 -9.47 -47.95 44.48
CA ALA A 218 -9.24 -47.96 45.93
C ALA A 218 -10.56 -47.89 46.74
N ALA A 219 -11.55 -47.12 46.26
CA ALA A 219 -12.86 -47.03 46.91
C ALA A 219 -13.72 -48.30 46.69
N LEU A 220 -13.55 -49.01 45.57
CA LEU A 220 -14.21 -50.29 45.30
C LEU A 220 -13.67 -51.43 46.16
N GLU A 221 -12.37 -51.46 46.47
CA GLU A 221 -11.80 -52.42 47.43
C GLU A 221 -12.32 -52.22 48.86
N GLU A 222 -12.51 -50.97 49.29
CA GLU A 222 -13.08 -50.66 50.61
C GLU A 222 -14.59 -50.98 50.68
N LEU A 223 -15.35 -50.69 49.61
CA LEU A 223 -16.78 -51.04 49.53
C LEU A 223 -17.03 -52.55 49.40
N LEU A 224 -16.14 -53.33 48.77
CA LEU A 224 -16.29 -54.80 48.73
C LEU A 224 -15.96 -55.47 50.08
N ALA A 225 -15.17 -54.83 50.94
CA ALA A 225 -14.87 -55.35 52.28
C ALA A 225 -16.04 -55.16 53.27
N ASP A 226 -16.92 -54.19 53.04
CA ASP A 226 -17.98 -53.79 53.98
C ASP A 226 -19.42 -54.10 53.52
N VAL A 227 -19.59 -54.84 52.42
CA VAL A 227 -20.91 -55.38 52.00
C VAL A 227 -21.28 -56.58 52.88
N LYS A 228 -21.68 -56.27 54.12
CA LYS A 228 -22.56 -57.11 54.91
C LYS A 228 -24.00 -56.72 54.57
N ILE A 229 -24.71 -57.67 53.98
CA ILE A 229 -26.10 -57.55 53.53
C ILE A 229 -27.00 -57.15 54.70
N GLU A 230 -27.56 -55.93 54.66
CA GLU A 230 -28.68 -55.52 55.52
C GLU A 230 -29.75 -54.75 54.73
N ASP A 231 -30.99 -55.09 55.05
CA ASP A 231 -32.27 -54.83 54.40
C ASP A 231 -32.60 -53.33 54.16
N PRO A 232 -33.39 -52.99 53.12
CA PRO A 232 -33.72 -51.61 52.80
C PRO A 232 -35.01 -51.16 53.51
N ALA A 233 -34.93 -50.07 54.28
CA ALA A 233 -36.11 -49.33 54.72
C ALA A 233 -35.82 -47.84 54.95
N ALA A 234 -36.75 -47.01 54.43
CA ALA A 234 -37.01 -45.59 54.74
C ALA A 234 -36.06 -44.54 54.10
N GLN A 235 -36.57 -43.73 53.15
CA GLN A 235 -37.02 -42.32 53.31
C GLN A 235 -35.87 -41.34 53.65
N GLY A 236 -35.69 -40.17 53.04
CA GLY A 236 -36.47 -39.37 52.10
C GLY A 236 -35.83 -37.97 51.93
N GLU A 237 -36.25 -37.28 50.87
CA GLU A 237 -36.40 -35.81 50.70
C GLU A 237 -35.21 -34.80 50.88
N ALA A 238 -34.95 -34.11 49.76
CA ALA A 238 -34.98 -32.64 49.56
C ALA A 238 -33.81 -31.72 50.01
N LYS A 239 -33.12 -31.12 49.02
CA LYS A 239 -32.98 -29.65 48.76
C LYS A 239 -31.97 -29.44 47.62
N LYS A 240 -32.29 -28.85 46.46
CA LYS A 240 -32.66 -27.45 46.08
C LYS A 240 -31.54 -26.39 46.21
N ASP A 241 -31.21 -25.86 45.03
CA ASP A 241 -30.88 -24.47 44.63
C ASP A 241 -29.74 -23.71 45.34
N ASP A 242 -28.77 -23.21 44.55
CA ASP A 242 -28.36 -21.79 44.44
C ASP A 242 -27.07 -21.69 43.57
N ALA A 243 -27.11 -21.12 42.35
CA ALA A 243 -27.00 -19.67 42.02
C ALA A 243 -25.53 -19.16 42.13
N ALA A 244 -24.83 -18.95 41.00
CA ALA A 244 -24.79 -17.73 40.17
C ALA A 244 -23.95 -16.58 40.77
N ALA A 245 -22.80 -16.28 40.13
CA ALA A 245 -22.01 -15.02 40.15
C ALA A 245 -20.60 -15.33 39.60
N ALA A 246 -19.90 -14.53 38.79
CA ALA A 246 -20.11 -13.18 38.30
C ALA A 246 -19.28 -13.00 37.00
N GLU A 247 -19.94 -12.39 36.01
CA GLU A 247 -19.34 -11.61 34.93
C GLU A 247 -18.66 -10.33 35.48
N GLU A 248 -17.86 -9.70 34.61
CA GLU A 248 -17.37 -8.31 34.65
C GLU A 248 -16.17 -7.94 35.54
N GLU A 249 -15.00 -7.85 34.91
CA GLU A 249 -13.96 -6.80 35.09
C GLU A 249 -12.87 -7.06 34.01
N GLN A 250 -12.27 -6.13 33.27
CA GLN A 250 -12.24 -4.68 33.32
C GLN A 250 -11.62 -4.20 31.99
N LYS A 251 -12.36 -3.42 31.20
CA LYS A 251 -11.85 -2.53 30.15
C LYS A 251 -11.46 -1.22 30.84
N LYS A 252 -10.18 -0.88 30.96
CA LYS A 252 -9.68 0.50 31.14
C LYS A 252 -8.15 0.53 31.21
N ALA A 253 -7.50 1.11 30.20
CA ALA A 253 -6.21 1.79 30.30
C ALA A 253 -5.92 2.45 28.94
N GLU A 254 -6.64 3.55 28.71
CA GLU A 254 -6.24 4.66 27.86
C GLU A 254 -5.11 5.44 28.55
N GLU A 255 -4.38 6.21 27.73
CA GLU A 255 -3.66 7.45 28.07
C GLU A 255 -2.19 7.43 28.56
N GLU A 256 -1.47 8.42 28.02
CA GLU A 256 -0.17 9.00 28.41
C GLU A 256 1.13 8.31 27.95
N GLU A 257 1.69 8.79 26.82
CA GLU A 257 3.02 9.42 26.83
C GLU A 257 3.26 10.26 25.56
N GLU A 258 2.81 11.51 25.60
CA GLU A 258 3.35 12.60 24.80
C GLU A 258 4.54 13.19 25.58
N ARG A 259 5.77 12.89 25.15
CA ARG A 259 6.98 13.60 25.60
C ARG A 259 7.77 14.06 24.39
N GLN A 260 7.49 15.31 24.03
CA GLN A 260 8.46 16.40 23.98
C GLN A 260 9.93 15.98 23.83
N ASP A 261 10.50 16.21 22.64
CA ASP A 261 11.94 16.40 22.49
C ASP A 261 12.16 17.62 21.58
N ASP A 262 12.28 18.76 22.24
CA ASP A 262 12.81 20.00 21.70
C ASP A 262 14.33 19.80 21.47
N SER A 263 14.73 19.46 20.24
CA SER A 263 16.13 19.54 19.84
C SER A 263 16.33 20.55 18.73
N SER A 264 16.65 21.76 19.19
CA SER A 264 17.34 22.82 18.47
C SER A 264 18.57 22.31 17.71
N GLY A 265 18.68 22.66 16.42
CA GLY A 265 19.85 22.33 15.64
C GLY A 265 19.97 23.02 14.29
N GLY A 266 20.14 24.35 14.28
CA GLY A 266 21.12 24.96 13.37
C GLY A 266 20.69 25.43 11.96
N LEU A 267 19.44 25.82 11.71
CA LEU A 267 19.05 26.51 10.46
C LEU A 267 18.26 27.82 10.66
N GLY A 268 18.13 28.29 11.91
CA GLY A 268 17.32 29.47 12.26
C GLY A 268 17.92 30.83 11.90
N ASP A 269 19.16 30.90 11.41
CA ASP A 269 19.85 32.18 11.16
C ASP A 269 19.67 32.73 9.72
N LEU A 270 18.96 32.01 8.86
CA LEU A 270 18.62 32.50 7.50
C LEU A 270 17.20 33.07 7.43
N ALA A 271 16.35 32.79 8.43
CA ALA A 271 14.98 33.32 8.46
C ALA A 271 14.96 34.82 8.84
N GLY A 272 15.89 35.27 9.70
CA GLY A 272 16.00 36.67 10.11
C GLY A 272 16.57 37.61 9.03
N LEU A 273 17.14 37.08 7.95
CA LEU A 273 17.64 37.87 6.81
C LEU A 273 16.52 38.35 5.87
N PHE A 274 15.28 37.88 6.08
CA PHE A 274 14.12 38.22 5.26
C PHE A 274 13.03 39.00 6.01
N GLU A 275 13.21 39.31 7.30
CA GLU A 275 12.22 40.05 8.11
C GLU A 275 12.32 41.58 7.96
N GLU A 276 13.39 42.12 7.34
CA GLU A 276 13.41 43.52 6.88
C GLU A 276 12.86 43.60 5.45
N GLU A 277 11.52 43.63 5.34
CA GLU A 277 10.74 43.59 4.09
C GLU A 277 11.12 44.66 3.04
N ASP A 278 11.80 45.74 3.42
CA ASP A 278 12.12 46.86 2.52
C ASP A 278 13.57 46.88 1.99
N THR A 279 14.53 46.15 2.58
CA THR A 279 15.92 46.08 2.07
C THR A 279 16.10 44.97 1.02
N SER A 280 15.27 43.93 1.07
CA SER A 280 15.34 42.75 0.20
C SER A 280 15.08 43.07 -1.28
N LEU A 281 14.18 44.00 -1.60
CA LEU A 281 13.84 44.36 -2.98
C LEU A 281 14.99 45.09 -3.70
N SER A 282 15.69 45.99 -3.00
CA SER A 282 16.83 46.72 -3.56
C SER A 282 18.06 45.81 -3.75
N ALA A 283 18.27 44.89 -2.81
CA ALA A 283 19.33 43.88 -2.90
C ALA A 283 19.05 42.86 -4.02
N LEU A 284 17.78 42.44 -4.17
CA LEU A 284 17.36 41.55 -5.25
C LEU A 284 17.48 42.24 -6.63
N GLU A 285 17.12 43.52 -6.75
CA GLU A 285 17.29 44.28 -8.00
C GLU A 285 18.78 44.44 -8.36
N ALA A 286 19.65 44.73 -7.38
CA ALA A 286 21.09 44.78 -7.59
C ALA A 286 21.66 43.42 -8.02
N PHE A 287 21.18 42.33 -7.42
CA PHE A 287 21.58 40.96 -7.78
C PHE A 287 21.11 40.58 -9.19
N CYS A 288 19.87 40.91 -9.55
CA CYS A 288 19.32 40.67 -10.89
C CYS A 288 19.99 41.53 -11.98
N LYS A 289 20.37 42.78 -11.67
CA LYS A 289 21.15 43.63 -12.60
C LYS A 289 22.56 43.07 -12.82
N GLY A 290 23.22 42.56 -11.77
CA GLY A 290 24.51 41.90 -11.89
C GLY A 290 24.44 40.61 -12.73
N LEU A 291 23.36 39.84 -12.62
CA LEU A 291 23.15 38.59 -13.38
C LEU A 291 23.00 38.81 -14.89
N ALA A 292 22.48 39.96 -15.34
CA ALA A 292 22.37 40.28 -16.77
C ALA A 292 23.74 40.50 -17.43
N GLU A 293 24.76 40.84 -16.65
CA GLU A 293 26.15 41.00 -17.13
C GLU A 293 26.95 39.70 -17.05
N ILE A 294 26.44 38.66 -16.38
CA ILE A 294 27.06 37.34 -16.37
C ILE A 294 26.77 36.69 -17.72
N ASN A 295 27.71 36.84 -18.64
CA ASN A 295 27.68 36.15 -19.91
C ASN A 295 27.73 34.63 -19.67
N VAL A 296 26.57 33.98 -19.84
CA VAL A 296 26.37 32.53 -19.64
C VAL A 296 27.36 31.72 -20.48
N ASP A 297 27.77 32.23 -21.65
CA ASP A 297 28.76 31.57 -22.51
C ASP A 297 30.16 31.56 -21.88
N ASN A 298 30.55 32.65 -21.19
CA ASN A 298 31.82 32.69 -20.45
C ASN A 298 31.79 31.73 -19.26
N LEU A 299 30.66 31.62 -18.57
CA LEU A 299 30.50 30.70 -17.44
C LEU A 299 30.60 29.24 -17.91
N MET A 300 29.94 28.88 -19.03
CA MET A 300 30.07 27.54 -19.63
C MET A 300 31.49 27.25 -20.11
N THR A 301 32.19 28.25 -20.65
CA THR A 301 33.57 28.08 -21.11
C THR A 301 34.52 27.83 -19.94
N ASN A 302 34.40 28.63 -18.87
CA ASN A 302 35.17 28.43 -17.63
C ASN A 302 34.86 27.08 -16.96
N ALA A 303 33.59 26.65 -16.98
CA ALA A 303 33.19 25.34 -16.46
C ALA A 303 33.83 24.19 -17.27
N LYS A 304 33.92 24.31 -18.60
CA LYS A 304 34.59 23.30 -19.44
C LYS A 304 36.10 23.25 -19.18
N GLU A 305 36.73 24.41 -19.04
CA GLU A 305 38.17 24.51 -18.77
C GLU A 305 38.53 23.93 -17.38
N THR A 306 37.72 24.20 -16.36
CA THR A 306 37.89 23.62 -15.02
C THR A 306 37.69 22.10 -15.02
N ILE A 307 36.73 21.57 -15.79
CA ILE A 307 36.56 20.12 -15.95
C ILE A 307 37.75 19.48 -16.69
N GLN A 308 38.27 20.12 -17.73
CA GLN A 308 39.44 19.62 -18.45
C GLN A 308 40.69 19.61 -17.57
N THR A 309 40.97 20.70 -16.85
CA THR A 309 42.11 20.78 -15.93
C THR A 309 42.03 19.74 -14.81
N LEU A 310 40.84 19.49 -14.25
CA LEU A 310 40.63 18.41 -13.27
C LEU A 310 40.88 17.02 -13.87
N ARG A 311 40.38 16.77 -15.10
CA ARG A 311 40.60 15.51 -15.80
C ARG A 311 42.09 15.26 -16.05
N ASP A 312 42.82 16.27 -16.50
CA ASP A 312 44.25 16.18 -16.75
C ASP A 312 45.05 16.00 -15.45
N ALA A 313 44.65 16.65 -14.36
CA ALA A 313 45.27 16.47 -13.05
C ALA A 313 45.08 15.05 -12.51
N VAL A 314 43.89 14.45 -12.71
CA VAL A 314 43.63 13.05 -12.36
C VAL A 314 44.46 12.11 -13.22
N ALA A 315 44.54 12.36 -14.53
CA ALA A 315 45.33 11.54 -15.46
C ALA A 315 46.84 11.56 -15.17
N ARG A 316 47.38 12.68 -14.67
CA ARG A 316 48.79 12.79 -14.25
C ARG A 316 49.10 12.08 -12.94
N ARG A 317 48.07 11.76 -12.14
CA ARG A 317 48.22 11.10 -10.84
C ARG A 317 48.08 9.57 -10.92
N ALA A 318 47.53 9.07 -12.03
CA ALA A 318 47.44 7.65 -12.37
C ALA A 318 48.69 7.18 -13.11
#